data_AF-A0A377JLH5-F1
#
_entry.id   AF-A0A377JLH5-F1
#
_cell.length_a   1.000
_cell.length_b   1.000
_cell.length_c   1.000
_cell.angle_alpha   90.00
_cell.angle_beta   90.00
_cell.angle_gamma   90.00
#
_symmetry.space_group_name_H-M   'P 1'
#
loop_
_entity.id
_entity.type
_entity.pdbx_description
1 polymer ?
#
loop_
_entity_poly.entity_id
_entity_poly.type
_entity_poly.pdbx_seq_one_letter_code
_entity_poly.pdbx_strand_id
1 'polypeptide(L)'
;MLPPDDRQGFGDLFKHTKSITYQVLRPFTPIAIDSYTFTPIPLLHSKPTFGYFIQTPSENIAYLTDCAGLPQESLEFLQQKSIDICYIDAGAFVDSNGKKDSSNHLSHYEAAEIIKALAPKQARLIHISHTILESLRDIPLPFPYVL
;
A
#
# COMPACT_ATOMS: atom_id res chain seq x y z
N MET A 1 -1.27 16.88 -11.48
CA MET A 1 -2.74 16.82 -11.49
C MET A 1 -3.19 16.92 -10.03
N LEU A 2 -3.98 17.94 -9.68
CA LEU A 2 -4.50 18.13 -8.32
C LEU A 2 -5.48 16.98 -7.97
N PRO A 3 -5.72 16.67 -6.67
CA PRO A 3 -6.79 15.75 -6.26
C PRO A 3 -8.13 16.21 -6.87
N PRO A 4 -9.16 15.35 -6.96
CA PRO A 4 -10.42 15.77 -7.57
C PRO A 4 -10.91 17.04 -6.88
N ASP A 5 -11.14 18.07 -7.69
CA ASP A 5 -11.68 19.39 -7.29
C ASP A 5 -13.15 19.20 -6.89
N ASP A 6 -13.40 18.38 -5.88
CA ASP A 6 -14.73 18.08 -5.37
C ASP A 6 -15.15 19.17 -4.38
N ARG A 7 -15.47 20.34 -4.96
CA ARG A 7 -15.94 21.53 -4.23
C ARG A 7 -17.31 21.31 -3.57
N GLN A 8 -18.01 20.21 -3.85
CA GLN A 8 -19.32 19.92 -3.27
C GLN A 8 -19.24 18.88 -2.15
N GLY A 9 -18.30 17.93 -2.18
CA GLY A 9 -18.18 16.88 -1.16
C GLY A 9 -17.45 17.28 0.13
N PHE A 10 -16.53 18.24 0.08
CA PHE A 10 -15.60 18.57 1.19
C PHE A 10 -15.73 20.00 1.74
N GLY A 11 -16.71 20.78 1.26
CA GLY A 11 -16.80 22.23 1.47
C GLY A 11 -16.91 22.72 2.92
N ASP A 12 -17.22 21.85 3.89
CA ASP A 12 -17.36 22.20 5.31
C ASP A 12 -16.16 21.83 6.19
N LEU A 13 -15.29 20.91 5.75
CA LEU A 13 -14.14 20.44 6.54
C LEU A 13 -13.07 21.53 6.72
N PHE A 14 -12.98 22.46 5.76
CA PHE A 14 -12.06 23.60 5.83
C PHE A 14 -12.65 24.84 6.52
N LYS A 15 -13.97 24.88 6.79
CA LYS A 15 -14.65 26.04 7.39
C LYS A 15 -14.71 25.98 8.91
N HIS A 16 -14.75 24.78 9.49
CA HIS A 16 -14.77 24.56 10.93
C HIS A 16 -13.66 23.59 11.35
N THR A 17 -12.44 24.11 11.49
CA THR A 17 -11.29 23.37 12.02
C THR A 17 -11.46 23.15 13.52
N LYS A 18 -12.29 22.18 13.92
CA LYS A 18 -12.49 21.75 15.32
C LYS A 18 -11.23 21.05 15.87
N SER A 19 -10.09 21.76 15.88
CA SER A 19 -8.74 21.29 16.26
C SER A 19 -8.13 20.20 15.36
N ILE A 20 -8.57 20.08 14.11
CA ILE A 20 -8.01 19.15 13.13
C ILE A 20 -7.32 19.96 12.01
N THR A 21 -6.06 19.65 11.74
CA THR A 21 -5.30 20.22 10.62
C THR A 21 -5.34 19.26 9.44
N TYR A 22 -5.82 19.72 8.29
CA TYR A 22 -5.82 18.95 7.05
C TYR A 22 -4.59 19.30 6.22
N GLN A 23 -3.87 18.29 5.76
CA GLN A 23 -2.73 18.45 4.87
C GLN A 23 -2.92 17.61 3.62
N VAL A 24 -2.81 18.25 2.45
CA VAL A 24 -2.79 17.53 1.18
C VAL A 24 -1.39 16.98 0.95
N LEU A 25 -1.30 15.67 0.80
CA LEU A 25 -0.05 14.97 0.57
C LEU A 25 0.36 15.05 -0.91
N ARG A 26 1.67 15.04 -1.15
CA ARG A 26 2.24 15.01 -2.51
C ARG A 26 3.11 13.75 -2.66
N PRO A 27 3.13 13.14 -3.86
CA PRO A 27 3.99 11.99 -4.14
C PRO A 27 5.43 12.26 -3.69
N PHE A 28 6.03 11.28 -3.01
CA PHE A 28 7.44 11.27 -2.58
C PHE A 28 7.86 12.46 -1.70
N THR A 29 6.91 13.25 -1.20
CA THR A 29 7.18 14.41 -0.36
C THR A 29 6.92 14.01 1.10
N PRO A 30 7.96 13.90 1.94
CA PRO A 30 7.80 13.46 3.32
C PRO A 30 7.03 14.49 4.15
N ILE A 31 6.24 13.98 5.08
CA ILE A 31 5.66 14.74 6.19
C ILE A 31 6.14 14.15 7.51
N ALA A 32 6.46 15.01 8.48
CA ALA A 32 6.87 14.59 9.82
C ALA A 32 5.72 14.80 10.80
N ILE A 33 5.43 13.78 11.60
CA ILE A 33 4.50 13.81 12.72
C ILE A 33 5.28 13.25 13.92
N ASP A 34 5.62 14.12 14.87
CA ASP A 34 6.49 13.80 15.99
C ASP A 34 7.80 13.12 15.54
N SER A 35 8.06 11.89 16.00
CA SER A 35 9.25 11.11 15.66
C SER A 35 9.06 10.21 14.44
N TYR A 36 8.00 10.42 13.66
CA TYR A 36 7.64 9.60 12.50
C TYR A 36 7.69 10.43 11.22
N THR A 37 8.25 9.86 10.17
CA THR A 37 8.22 10.46 8.83
C THR A 37 7.43 9.57 7.88
N PHE A 38 6.39 10.13 7.27
CA PHE A 38 5.57 9.45 6.28
C PHE A 38 5.88 10.01 4.90
N THR A 39 6.34 9.16 3.98
CA THR A 39 6.53 9.52 2.57
C THR A 39 5.43 8.85 1.74
N PRO A 40 4.52 9.60 1.11
CA PRO A 40 3.46 9.05 0.28
C PRO A 40 4.03 8.41 -1.00
N ILE A 41 3.62 7.18 -1.28
CA ILE A 41 4.07 6.37 -2.42
C ILE A 41 2.87 6.12 -3.34
N PRO A 42 2.85 6.65 -4.58
CA PRO A 42 1.81 6.34 -5.55
C PRO A 42 1.62 4.84 -5.75
N LEU A 43 0.37 4.38 -5.72
CA LEU A 43 0.01 2.99 -6.02
C LEU A 43 -0.86 2.92 -7.28
N LEU A 44 -0.80 1.79 -7.99
CA LEU A 44 -1.74 1.50 -9.07
C LEU A 44 -3.05 1.02 -8.45
N HIS A 45 -4.11 1.80 -8.59
CA HIS A 45 -5.46 1.43 -8.15
C HIS A 45 -6.51 2.19 -8.96
N SER A 46 -7.79 1.85 -8.77
CA SER A 46 -8.92 2.46 -9.50
C SER A 46 -9.09 3.97 -9.26
N LYS A 47 -8.54 4.47 -8.15
CA LYS A 47 -8.53 5.89 -7.74
C LYS A 47 -7.11 6.28 -7.36
N PRO A 48 -6.78 7.59 -7.30
CA PRO A 48 -5.52 8.04 -6.75
C PRO A 48 -5.34 7.54 -5.32
N THR A 49 -4.39 6.63 -5.12
CA THR A 49 -4.12 5.96 -3.86
C THR A 49 -2.63 6.10 -3.51
N PHE A 50 -2.35 6.36 -2.24
CA PHE A 50 -1.00 6.32 -1.69
C PHE A 50 -0.85 5.14 -0.73
N GLY A 51 0.24 4.42 -0.89
CA GLY A 51 0.90 3.70 0.18
C GLY A 51 1.86 4.64 0.89
N TYR A 52 2.59 4.12 1.87
CA TYR A 52 3.51 4.93 2.66
C TYR A 52 4.83 4.21 2.89
N PHE A 53 5.93 4.93 2.69
CA PHE A 53 7.19 4.59 3.32
C PHE A 53 7.26 5.36 4.65
N ILE A 54 7.27 4.63 5.75
CA ILE A 54 7.16 5.16 7.11
C ILE A 54 8.49 4.92 7.81
N GLN A 55 9.12 5.98 8.27
CA GLN A 55 10.32 5.92 9.08
C GLN A 55 9.92 6.17 10.52
N THR A 56 10.16 5.17 11.37
CA THR A 56 9.98 5.25 12.81
C THR A 56 11.36 5.37 13.49
N PRO A 57 11.43 5.60 14.81
CA PRO A 57 12.71 5.62 15.51
C PRO A 57 13.51 4.31 15.43
N SER A 58 12.85 3.17 15.17
CA SER A 58 13.48 1.84 15.20
C SER A 58 13.45 1.10 13.86
N GLU A 59 12.49 1.41 12.99
CA GLU A 59 12.19 0.62 11.79
C GLU A 59 11.73 1.49 10.62
N ASN A 60 12.07 1.05 9.41
CA ASN A 60 11.57 1.54 8.14
C ASN A 60 10.53 0.58 7.58
N ILE A 61 9.31 1.07 7.40
CA ILE A 61 8.14 0.29 7.01
C ILE A 61 7.70 0.71 5.61
N ALA A 62 7.45 -0.26 4.73
CA ALA A 62 6.69 -0.04 3.50
C ALA A 62 5.26 -0.56 3.72
N TYR A 63 4.26 0.31 3.58
CA TYR A 63 2.84 -0.02 3.73
C TYR A 63 2.12 0.24 2.42
N LEU A 64 1.83 -0.83 1.66
CA LEU A 64 1.49 -0.81 0.25
C LEU A 64 0.11 -1.47 0.01
N THR A 65 -0.95 -0.76 0.39
CA THR A 65 -2.35 -1.17 0.16
C THR A 65 -3.23 0.08 0.03
N ASP A 66 -4.34 0.07 -0.70
CA ASP A 66 -4.81 -0.98 -1.62
C ASP A 66 -4.18 -0.78 -3.00
N CYS A 67 -3.71 -1.85 -3.64
CA CYS A 67 -3.05 -1.72 -4.94
C CYS A 67 -3.08 -2.98 -5.81
N ALA A 68 -3.11 -2.73 -7.12
CA ALA A 68 -2.88 -3.71 -8.18
C ALA A 68 -1.39 -3.82 -8.57
N GLY A 69 -0.54 -2.99 -7.96
CA GLY A 69 0.88 -2.91 -8.26
C GLY A 69 1.47 -1.53 -7.96
N LEU A 70 2.74 -1.35 -8.32
CA LEU A 70 3.49 -0.11 -8.17
C LEU A 70 3.80 0.51 -9.53
N PRO A 71 3.63 1.83 -9.70
CA PRO A 71 4.27 2.55 -10.81
C PRO A 71 5.80 2.37 -10.74
N GLN A 72 6.48 2.40 -11.89
CA GLN A 72 7.93 2.22 -11.98
C GLN A 72 8.70 3.14 -11.03
N GLU A 73 8.34 4.43 -10.99
CA GLU A 73 8.95 5.43 -10.10
C GLU A 73 8.82 5.08 -8.61
N SER A 74 7.72 4.43 -8.22
CA SER A 74 7.47 4.03 -6.82
C SER A 74 8.30 2.81 -6.44
N LEU A 75 8.43 1.86 -7.37
CA LEU A 75 9.32 0.72 -7.20
C LEU A 75 10.78 1.18 -7.07
N GLU A 76 11.25 2.02 -7.98
CA GLU A 76 12.62 2.56 -7.96
C GLU A 76 12.91 3.37 -6.70
N PHE A 77 11.97 4.19 -6.25
CA PHE A 77 12.10 4.95 -5.01
C PHE A 77 12.28 4.02 -3.80
N LEU A 78 11.45 2.97 -3.69
CA LEU A 78 11.49 2.02 -2.58
C LEU A 78 12.73 1.13 -2.62
N GLN A 79 13.23 0.76 -3.80
CA GLN A 79 14.47 -0.01 -3.97
C GLN A 79 15.71 0.72 -3.46
N GLN A 80 15.66 2.06 -3.37
CA GLN A 80 16.73 2.87 -2.78
C GLN A 80 16.65 2.95 -1.25
N LYS A 81 15.65 2.32 -0.61
CA LYS A 81 15.45 2.33 0.84
C LYS A 81 15.87 1.01 1.47
N SER A 82 16.33 1.07 2.71
CA SER A 82 16.40 -0.12 3.56
C SER A 82 15.03 -0.31 4.21
N ILE A 83 14.33 -1.40 3.86
CA ILE A 83 13.01 -1.71 4.38
C ILE A 83 13.14 -2.84 5.41
N ASP A 84 12.76 -2.56 6.65
CA ASP A 84 12.74 -3.55 7.73
C ASP A 84 11.51 -4.45 7.59
N ILE A 85 10.35 -3.85 7.31
CA ILE A 85 9.11 -4.61 7.13
C ILE A 85 8.26 -4.04 5.99
N CYS A 86 7.77 -4.93 5.13
CA CYS A 86 6.85 -4.61 4.05
C CYS A 86 5.48 -5.24 4.32
N TYR A 87 4.44 -4.42 4.40
CA TYR A 87 3.04 -4.85 4.37
C TYR A 87 2.50 -4.55 2.98
N ILE A 88 1.97 -5.56 2.29
CA ILE A 88 1.53 -5.42 0.90
C ILE A 88 0.20 -6.11 0.63
N ASP A 89 -0.63 -5.47 -0.19
CA ASP A 89 -1.89 -5.99 -0.70
C ASP A 89 -1.71 -7.39 -1.33
N ALA A 90 -2.62 -8.30 -1.00
CA ALA A 90 -2.80 -9.60 -1.64
C ALA A 90 -4.30 -9.96 -1.78
N GLY A 91 -5.13 -8.95 -2.04
CA GLY A 91 -6.59 -9.04 -2.03
C GLY A 91 -7.25 -9.63 -3.29
N ALA A 92 -6.48 -10.13 -4.25
CA ALA A 92 -7.01 -10.83 -5.41
C ALA A 92 -6.71 -12.33 -5.37
N PHE A 93 -7.69 -13.14 -5.76
CA PHE A 93 -7.55 -14.58 -5.96
C PHE A 93 -7.20 -14.89 -7.42
N VAL A 94 -6.37 -15.92 -7.61
CA VAL A 94 -6.04 -16.48 -8.93
C VAL A 94 -6.54 -17.91 -8.98
N ASP A 95 -7.45 -18.21 -9.89
CA ASP A 95 -8.00 -19.56 -10.06
C ASP A 95 -7.02 -20.53 -10.72
N SER A 96 -7.40 -21.81 -10.81
CA SER A 96 -6.57 -22.86 -11.42
C SER A 96 -6.27 -22.66 -12.90
N ASN A 97 -7.03 -21.80 -13.60
CA ASN A 97 -6.80 -21.45 -14.99
C ASN A 97 -5.93 -20.19 -15.14
N GLY A 98 -5.44 -19.63 -14.03
CA GLY A 98 -4.63 -18.42 -14.00
C GLY A 98 -5.45 -17.13 -14.10
N LYS A 99 -6.78 -17.19 -13.97
CA LYS A 99 -7.62 -15.99 -14.03
C LYS A 99 -7.67 -15.31 -12.66
N LYS A 100 -7.31 -14.03 -12.65
CA LYS A 100 -7.43 -13.15 -11.48
C LYS A 100 -8.85 -12.60 -11.36
N ASP A 101 -9.40 -12.60 -10.15
CA ASP A 101 -10.77 -12.13 -9.87
C ASP A 101 -10.90 -10.59 -9.78
N SER A 102 -9.80 -9.89 -9.49
CA SER A 102 -9.76 -8.42 -9.37
C SER A 102 -8.56 -7.81 -10.08
N SER A 103 -8.80 -6.84 -10.95
CA SER A 103 -7.74 -6.03 -11.57
C SER A 103 -7.22 -4.90 -10.67
N ASN A 104 -7.88 -4.65 -9.54
CA ASN A 104 -7.58 -3.52 -8.65
C ASN A 104 -6.70 -3.91 -7.46
N HIS A 105 -6.48 -5.21 -7.25
CA HIS A 105 -5.70 -5.76 -6.16
C HIS A 105 -4.62 -6.73 -6.68
N LEU A 106 -3.57 -6.90 -5.90
CA LEU A 106 -2.52 -7.87 -6.13
C LEU A 106 -3.01 -9.24 -5.67
N SER A 107 -2.60 -10.28 -6.38
CA SER A 107 -2.60 -11.64 -5.85
C SER A 107 -1.37 -11.87 -4.97
N HIS A 108 -1.38 -12.93 -4.16
CA HIS A 108 -0.22 -13.33 -3.36
C HIS A 108 1.03 -13.62 -4.22
N TYR A 109 0.85 -14.07 -5.47
CA TYR A 109 1.96 -14.25 -6.42
C TYR A 109 2.55 -12.92 -6.86
N GLU A 110 1.72 -11.95 -7.26
CA GLU A 110 2.20 -10.64 -7.70
C GLU A 110 2.83 -9.86 -6.54
N ALA A 111 2.23 -9.94 -5.35
CA ALA A 111 2.79 -9.37 -4.12
C ALA A 111 4.17 -9.96 -3.81
N ALA A 112 4.35 -11.28 -3.98
CA ALA A 112 5.64 -11.94 -3.77
C ALA A 112 6.72 -11.45 -4.73
N GLU A 113 6.40 -11.16 -6.00
CA GLU A 113 7.37 -10.59 -6.95
C GLU A 113 7.81 -9.18 -6.54
N ILE A 114 6.88 -8.35 -6.08
CA ILE A 114 7.21 -7.01 -5.56
C ILE A 114 8.07 -7.13 -4.30
N ILE A 115 7.73 -8.02 -3.37
CA ILE A 115 8.54 -8.26 -2.16
C ILE A 115 9.96 -8.69 -2.53
N LYS A 116 10.13 -9.61 -3.49
CA LYS A 116 11.46 -10.03 -3.97
C LYS A 116 12.25 -8.86 -4.55
N ALA A 117 11.60 -8.00 -5.34
CA ALA A 117 12.23 -6.84 -5.95
C ALA A 117 12.65 -5.77 -4.93
N LEU A 118 11.92 -5.66 -3.81
CA LEU A 118 12.21 -4.72 -2.72
C LEU A 118 13.17 -5.29 -1.66
N ALA A 119 13.28 -6.62 -1.56
CA ALA A 119 14.13 -7.35 -0.62
C ALA A 119 14.08 -6.82 0.84
N PRO A 120 12.90 -6.67 1.46
CA PRO A 120 12.79 -6.22 2.85
C PRO A 120 13.31 -7.30 3.81
N LYS A 121 13.71 -6.91 5.03
CA LYS A 121 14.11 -7.91 6.06
C LYS A 121 12.94 -8.84 6.43
N GLN A 122 11.72 -8.30 6.43
CA GLN A 122 10.48 -9.04 6.67
C GLN A 122 9.39 -8.58 5.72
N ALA A 123 8.46 -9.47 5.38
CA ALA A 123 7.25 -9.10 4.64
C ALA A 123 6.02 -9.78 5.22
N ARG A 124 4.86 -9.13 5.07
CA ARG A 124 3.54 -9.60 5.46
C ARG A 124 2.54 -9.30 4.35
N LEU A 125 1.75 -10.30 3.98
CA LEU A 125 0.60 -10.11 3.10
C LEU A 125 -0.57 -9.54 3.92
N ILE A 126 -1.31 -8.58 3.36
CA ILE A 126 -2.51 -7.97 3.96
C ILE A 126 -3.63 -7.85 2.92
N HIS A 127 -4.79 -7.32 3.33
CA HIS A 127 -5.95 -7.12 2.45
C HIS A 127 -6.52 -8.42 1.83
N ILE A 128 -6.20 -9.59 2.40
CA ILE A 128 -6.78 -10.87 1.99
C ILE A 128 -8.15 -11.04 2.65
N SER A 129 -9.19 -11.29 1.87
CA SER A 129 -10.54 -11.56 2.41
C SER A 129 -10.65 -12.98 2.99
N HIS A 130 -11.64 -13.20 3.85
CA HIS A 130 -11.91 -14.52 4.43
C HIS A 130 -12.10 -15.61 3.36
N THR A 131 -12.85 -15.33 2.30
CA THR A 131 -13.10 -16.27 1.20
C THR A 131 -11.80 -16.66 0.48
N ILE A 132 -10.90 -15.70 0.28
CA ILE A 132 -9.60 -15.95 -0.35
C ILE A 132 -8.73 -16.78 0.59
N LEU A 133 -8.66 -16.46 1.88
CA LEU A 133 -7.91 -17.25 2.87
C LEU A 133 -8.38 -18.70 2.93
N GLU A 134 -9.69 -18.95 2.93
CA GLU A 134 -10.25 -20.31 2.88
C GLU A 134 -9.80 -21.06 1.62
N SER A 135 -9.76 -20.37 0.48
CA SER A 135 -9.35 -20.94 -0.80
C SER A 135 -7.84 -21.20 -0.87
N LEU A 136 -7.04 -20.48 -0.08
CA LEU A 136 -5.59 -20.60 0.02
C LEU A 136 -5.13 -21.54 1.14
N ARG A 137 -6.04 -22.20 1.88
CA ARG A 137 -5.73 -22.98 3.09
C ARG A 137 -4.67 -24.06 2.89
N ASP A 138 -4.71 -24.72 1.74
CA ASP A 138 -3.79 -25.82 1.39
C ASP A 138 -2.65 -25.37 0.45
N ILE A 139 -2.57 -24.06 0.18
CA ILE A 139 -1.55 -23.46 -0.69
C ILE A 139 -0.45 -22.87 0.21
N PRO A 140 0.81 -23.32 0.07
CA PRO A 140 1.90 -22.75 0.84
C PRO A 140 2.16 -21.31 0.38
N LEU A 141 1.90 -20.35 1.25
CA LEU A 141 2.18 -18.94 0.97
C LEU A 141 3.67 -18.64 1.16
N PRO A 142 4.30 -17.89 0.23
CA PRO A 142 5.72 -17.54 0.34
C PRO A 142 6.00 -16.56 1.49
N PHE A 143 4.98 -15.84 1.95
CA PHE A 143 5.06 -14.87 3.03
C PHE A 143 3.87 -15.02 3.98
N PRO A 144 4.07 -14.77 5.29
CA PRO A 144 2.98 -14.85 6.26
C PRO A 144 1.95 -13.75 6.02
N TYR A 145 0.69 -14.06 6.30
CA TYR A 145 -0.43 -13.13 6.26
C TYR A 145 -0.72 -12.55 7.66
N VAL A 146 -1.20 -11.31 7.72
CA VAL A 146 -1.67 -10.65 8.96
C VAL A 146 -3.07 -10.10 8.73
N LEU A 147 -3.98 -10.43 9.65
CA LEU A 147 -5.37 -9.95 9.71
C LEU A 147 -5.44 -8.47 10.07
#